data_AF-H2E360-F1
#
_entry.id   AF-H2E360-F1
#
_cell.length_a   1.000
_cell.length_b   1.000
_cell.length_c   1.000
_cell.angle_alpha   90.00
_cell.angle_beta   90.00
_cell.angle_gamma   90.00
#
_symmetry.space_group_name_H-M   'P 1'
#
loop_
_entity.id
_entity.type
_entity.pdbx_description
1 polymer ?
#
loop_
_entity_poly.entity_id
_entity_poly.type
_entity_poly.pdbx_seq_one_letter_code
_entity_poly.pdbx_strand_id
1 'polypeptide(L)'
;LEPLERGFGHTLGNALRRILLSSMPGCAVTEVEIDGVLHEYSAKEGVQEDIIEILLNLKGLAVSLEGKDEVFLTLTKSGVGPVTAAD
;
A
#
# COMPACT_ATOMS: atom_id res chain seq x y z
N LEU A 1 -12.74 -17.45 -21.20
CA LEU A 1 -13.08 -18.79 -20.68
C LEU A 1 -14.36 -19.18 -21.35
N GLU A 2 -14.26 -19.90 -22.48
CA GLU A 2 -15.38 -20.13 -23.39
C GLU A 2 -15.23 -21.50 -24.05
N PRO A 3 -16.34 -22.22 -24.33
CA PRO A 3 -17.72 -21.94 -23.95
C PRO A 3 -18.07 -22.44 -22.54
N LEU A 4 -19.00 -21.77 -21.85
CA LEU A 4 -19.52 -22.20 -20.54
C LEU A 4 -21.01 -22.50 -20.63
N GLU A 5 -21.47 -23.51 -19.90
CA GLU A 5 -22.89 -23.82 -19.81
C GLU A 5 -23.68 -22.69 -19.12
N ARG A 6 -24.97 -22.59 -19.46
CA ARG A 6 -25.88 -21.60 -18.88
C ARG A 6 -25.90 -21.76 -17.35
N GLY A 7 -25.55 -20.69 -16.63
CA GLY A 7 -25.51 -20.67 -15.17
C GLY A 7 -24.11 -20.88 -14.56
N PHE A 8 -23.19 -21.54 -15.26
CA PHE A 8 -21.82 -21.76 -14.75
C PHE A 8 -21.02 -20.45 -14.66
N GLY A 9 -21.31 -19.46 -15.51
CA GLY A 9 -20.65 -18.15 -15.48
C GLY A 9 -20.84 -17.42 -14.14
N HIS A 10 -22.01 -17.51 -13.52
CA HIS A 10 -22.26 -16.89 -12.21
C HIS A 10 -21.51 -17.62 -11.09
N THR A 11 -21.54 -18.95 -11.09
CA THR A 11 -20.86 -19.76 -10.08
C THR A 11 -19.34 -19.55 -10.14
N LEU A 12 -18.75 -19.61 -11.34
CA LEU A 12 -17.33 -19.36 -11.56
C LEU A 12 -16.96 -17.91 -11.25
N GLY A 13 -17.72 -16.94 -11.76
CA GLY A 13 -17.45 -15.53 -11.54
C GLY A 13 -17.49 -15.14 -10.06
N ASN A 14 -18.48 -15.63 -9.31
CA ASN A 14 -18.56 -15.37 -7.88
C ASN A 14 -17.43 -16.06 -7.11
N ALA A 15 -17.08 -17.30 -7.45
CA ALA A 15 -15.95 -17.99 -6.84
C ALA A 15 -14.63 -17.25 -7.08
N LEU A 16 -14.34 -16.88 -8.33
CA LEU A 16 -13.13 -16.15 -8.69
C LEU A 16 -13.08 -14.77 -8.04
N ARG A 17 -14.18 -14.01 -8.05
CA ARG A 17 -14.27 -12.70 -7.38
C ARG A 17 -13.92 -12.81 -5.90
N ARG A 18 -14.44 -13.82 -5.19
CA ARG A 18 -14.16 -14.02 -3.77
C ARG A 18 -12.70 -14.36 -3.51
N ILE A 19 -12.11 -15.23 -4.33
CA ILE A 19 -10.71 -15.63 -4.20
C ILE A 19 -9.80 -14.42 -4.43
N LEU A 20 -10.05 -13.66 -5.49
CA LEU A 20 -9.24 -12.51 -5.86
C LEU A 20 -9.31 -11.38 -4.82
N LEU A 21 -10.46 -11.18 -4.16
CA LEU A 21 -10.61 -10.13 -3.16
C LEU A 21 -10.08 -10.52 -1.77
N SER A 22 -10.04 -11.80 -1.43
CA SER A 22 -9.81 -12.24 -0.04
C SER A 22 -8.48 -12.95 0.18
N SER A 23 -7.85 -13.50 -0.86
CA SER A 23 -6.75 -14.46 -0.69
C SER A 23 -5.59 -14.25 -1.65
N MET A 24 -5.50 -13.07 -2.27
CA MET A 24 -4.35 -12.72 -3.09
C MET A 24 -3.16 -12.40 -2.18
N PRO A 25 -2.04 -13.12 -2.29
CA PRO A 25 -0.80 -12.75 -1.62
C PRO A 25 -0.29 -11.43 -2.22
N GLY A 26 0.25 -10.57 -1.37
CA GLY A 26 0.80 -9.28 -1.77
C GLY A 26 1.63 -8.68 -0.65
N CYS A 27 2.36 -7.63 -0.99
CA CYS A 27 3.17 -6.86 -0.03
C CYS A 27 2.50 -5.50 0.19
N ALA A 28 2.55 -5.02 1.42
CA ALA A 28 2.03 -3.72 1.80
C ALA A 28 2.86 -3.15 2.94
N VAL A 29 2.80 -1.83 3.13
CA VAL A 29 3.43 -1.16 4.26
C VAL A 29 2.70 -1.56 5.54
N THR A 30 3.44 -2.13 6.50
CA THR A 30 2.92 -2.59 7.80
C THR A 30 3.18 -1.56 8.90
N GLU A 31 4.39 -1.01 8.93
CA GLU A 31 4.85 -0.11 9.98
C GLU A 31 5.64 1.05 9.35
N VAL A 32 5.56 2.23 9.97
CA VAL A 32 6.27 3.44 9.55
C VAL A 32 6.81 4.12 10.79
N GLU A 33 8.12 4.37 10.80
CA GLU A 33 8.79 5.19 11.80
C GLU A 33 9.16 6.54 11.19
N ILE A 34 8.80 7.64 11.86
CA ILE A 34 9.06 9.01 11.38
C ILE A 34 9.84 9.77 12.45
N ASP A 35 11.03 10.25 12.08
CA ASP A 35 11.88 11.02 12.98
C ASP A 35 11.17 12.27 13.50
N GLY A 36 11.20 12.46 14.82
CA GLY A 36 10.65 13.65 15.48
C GLY A 36 9.12 13.68 15.57
N VAL A 37 8.44 12.58 15.24
CA VAL A 37 6.98 12.44 15.37
C VAL A 37 6.69 11.44 16.49
N LEU A 38 6.04 11.89 17.56
CA LEU A 38 5.68 11.03 18.69
C LEU A 38 4.36 10.28 18.46
N HIS A 39 3.44 10.87 17.69
CA HIS A 39 2.13 10.31 17.43
C HIS A 39 1.58 10.80 16.08
N GLU A 40 0.67 10.02 15.50
CA GLU A 40 0.05 10.26 14.20
C GLU A 40 -0.73 11.59 14.06
N TYR A 41 -1.16 12.20 15.18
CA TYR A 41 -1.91 13.47 15.16
C TYR A 41 -1.05 14.74 15.14
N SER A 42 0.28 14.62 15.08
CA SER A 42 1.15 15.80 15.03
C SER A 42 1.34 16.29 13.60
N ALA A 43 1.75 17.55 13.45
CA ALA A 43 2.31 18.06 12.20
C ALA A 43 3.84 18.09 12.29
N LYS A 44 4.53 17.89 11.16
CA LYS A 44 5.99 17.99 11.08
C LYS A 44 6.38 19.32 10.44
N GLU A 45 7.31 20.04 11.07
CA GLU A 45 7.80 21.30 10.53
C GLU A 45 8.46 21.10 9.15
N GLY A 46 8.08 21.93 8.18
CA GLY A 46 8.56 21.84 6.81
C GLY A 46 7.80 20.87 5.90
N VAL A 47 6.75 20.21 6.41
CA VAL A 47 5.84 19.37 5.61
C VAL A 47 4.47 20.04 5.53
N GLN A 48 3.88 20.02 4.33
CA GLN A 48 2.57 20.63 4.09
C GLN A 48 1.40 19.74 4.57
N GLU A 49 1.55 18.42 4.45
CA GLU A 49 0.55 17.42 4.80
C GLU A 49 0.64 17.02 6.29
N ASP A 50 -0.49 16.63 6.87
CA ASP A 50 -0.53 16.05 8.22
C ASP A 50 0.04 14.63 8.22
N ILE A 51 0.56 14.17 9.36
CA ILE A 51 1.13 12.81 9.46
C ILE A 51 0.09 11.73 9.10
N ILE A 52 -1.19 11.93 9.43
CA ILE A 52 -2.27 11.01 9.03
C ILE A 52 -2.40 10.90 7.51
N GLU A 53 -2.30 12.03 6.79
CA GLU A 53 -2.37 12.04 5.32
C GLU A 53 -1.18 11.30 4.72
N ILE A 54 0.02 11.49 5.27
CA ILE A 54 1.23 10.76 4.86
C ILE A 54 1.05 9.25 5.09
N LEU A 55 0.54 8.83 6.26
CA LEU A 55 0.29 7.42 6.56
C LEU A 55 -0.76 6.82 5.61
N LEU A 56 -1.79 7.58 5.24
CA LEU A 56 -2.80 7.14 4.29
C LEU A 56 -2.21 6.98 2.87
N ASN A 57 -1.34 7.90 2.46
CA ASN A 57 -0.62 7.81 1.19
C ASN A 57 0.33 6.60 1.17
N LEU A 58 1.05 6.33 2.27
CA LEU A 58 1.92 5.15 2.41
C LEU A 58 1.14 3.83 2.38
N LYS A 59 -0.08 3.80 2.93
CA LYS A 59 -0.98 2.64 2.82
C LYS A 59 -1.39 2.34 1.37
N GLY A 60 -1.44 3.36 0.50
CA GLY A 60 -1.74 3.22 -0.92
C GLY A 60 -0.54 2.80 -1.78
N LEU A 61 0.66 2.69 -1.20
CA LEU A 61 1.88 2.37 -1.93
C LEU A 61 1.86 0.92 -2.45
N ALA A 62 2.05 0.74 -3.75
CA ALA A 62 2.18 -0.57 -4.37
C ALA A 62 3.65 -1.04 -4.33
N VAL A 63 3.92 -2.08 -3.53
CA VAL A 63 5.26 -2.65 -3.37
C VAL A 63 5.28 -4.09 -3.86
N SER A 64 6.37 -4.50 -4.50
CA SER A 64 6.63 -5.89 -4.86
C SER A 64 7.99 -6.30 -4.32
N LEU A 65 8.04 -7.42 -3.60
CA LEU A 65 9.24 -7.99 -3.02
C LEU A 65 9.54 -9.32 -3.72
N GLU A 66 10.81 -9.55 -4.04
CA GLU A 66 11.28 -10.81 -4.60
C GLU A 66 12.22 -11.50 -3.60
N GLY A 67 11.90 -12.75 -3.24
CA GLY A 67 12.78 -13.61 -2.46
C GLY A 67 12.92 -13.28 -0.96
N LYS A 68 12.17 -12.29 -0.44
CA LYS A 68 12.13 -11.94 0.98
C LYS A 68 10.69 -11.70 1.43
N ASP A 69 10.40 -12.08 2.67
CA ASP A 69 9.08 -11.88 3.28
C ASP A 69 8.92 -10.47 3.89
N GLU A 70 10.03 -9.86 4.34
CA GLU A 70 10.04 -8.55 4.99
C GLU A 70 11.31 -7.76 4.64
N VAL A 71 11.16 -6.45 4.45
CA VAL A 71 12.25 -5.51 4.17
C VAL A 71 11.96 -4.16 4.85
N PHE A 72 12.98 -3.60 5.49
CA PHE A 72 12.97 -2.22 5.96
C PHE A 72 13.51 -1.29 4.88
N LEU A 73 12.76 -0.24 4.57
CA LEU A 73 13.15 0.81 3.62
C LEU A 73 13.35 2.13 4.38
N THR A 74 14.29 2.94 3.91
CA THR A 74 14.58 4.25 4.51
C THR A 74 14.53 5.31 3.43
N LEU A 75 13.73 6.36 3.67
CA LEU A 75 13.57 7.50 2.79
C LEU A 75 14.23 8.72 3.44
N THR A 76 15.10 9.42 2.71
CA THR A 76 15.71 10.66 3.20
C THR A 76 15.66 11.72 2.10
N LYS A 77 14.83 12.75 2.33
CA LYS A 77 14.70 13.89 1.44
C LYS A 77 14.96 15.18 2.21
N SER A 78 15.62 16.12 1.56
CA SER A 78 15.81 17.48 2.08
C SER A 78 15.71 18.48 0.94
N GLY A 79 15.20 19.67 1.25
CA GLY A 79 14.97 20.73 0.26
C GLY A 79 13.49 20.88 -0.11
N VAL A 80 13.20 21.92 -0.86
CA VAL A 80 11.83 22.28 -1.26
C VAL A 80 11.42 21.41 -2.45
N GLY A 81 10.29 20.74 -2.33
CA GLY A 81 9.69 19.95 -3.42
C GLY A 81 8.82 18.82 -2.89
N PRO A 82 8.02 18.20 -3.77
CA PRO A 82 7.25 17.01 -3.41
C PRO A 82 8.18 15.82 -3.18
N VAL A 83 7.82 14.98 -2.22
CA VAL A 83 8.44 13.67 -2.00
C VAL A 83 7.63 12.65 -2.79
N THR A 84 8.28 11.86 -3.63
CA THR A 84 7.63 10.85 -4.47
C THR A 84 7.99 9.44 -4.00
N ALA A 85 7.19 8.44 -4.38
CA ALA A 85 7.48 7.03 -4.09
C ALA A 85 8.74 6.48 -4.78
N ALA A 86 9.36 7.26 -5.66
CA ALA A 86 10.61 6.91 -6.35
C ALA A 86 11.86 7.52 -5.69
N ASP A 87 11.68 8.43 -4.72
CA ASP A 87 12.76 8.94 -3.88
C ASP A 87 13.14 7.91 -2.79
#